data_AF-A0A847ECR5-F1
#
_entry.id   AF-A0A847ECR5-F1
#
_cell.length_a   1.000
_cell.length_b   1.000
_cell.length_c   1.000
_cell.angle_alpha   90.00
_cell.angle_beta   90.00
_cell.angle_gamma   90.00
#
_symmetry.space_group_name_H-M   'P 1'
#
loop_
_entity.id
_entity.type
_entity.pdbx_description
1 polymer ?
#
loop_
_entity_poly.entity_id
_entity_poly.type
_entity_poly.pdbx_seq_one_letter_code
_entity_poly.pdbx_strand_id
1 'polypeptide(L)'
;MKLLRRDSSLIREKAIRAIMDRGLVPVGEVFEWIDDPDEVVRRLVMRQLGKKRDRAIEDLFLTYLKNKTFQKEQADHVMVCFKTLGRCGSLHAIPYLRETLLQRKWMPGFWRALYRRGAVVALETLAIPESEQLLDKARRSMHPSLRSVFKDISRESQKNKGGR
;
A
#
# COMPACT_ATOMS: atom_id res chain seq x y z
N MET A 1 16.85 -16.63 8.26
CA MET A 1 15.78 -17.05 9.20
C MET A 1 14.81 -18.06 8.57
N LYS A 2 15.22 -19.30 8.25
CA LYS A 2 14.30 -20.34 7.71
C LYS A 2 13.33 -20.91 8.75
N LEU A 3 13.57 -20.62 10.03
CA LEU A 3 12.85 -21.18 11.19
C LEU A 3 11.45 -20.57 11.36
N LEU A 4 11.29 -19.26 11.13
CA LEU A 4 9.99 -18.60 11.32
C LEU A 4 8.89 -19.15 10.41
N ARG A 5 9.20 -19.64 9.19
CA ARG A 5 8.17 -20.13 8.25
C ARG A 5 7.40 -21.36 8.75
N ARG A 6 7.95 -22.16 9.67
CA ARG A 6 7.32 -23.38 10.22
C ARG A 6 6.64 -23.15 11.57
N ASP A 7 6.91 -22.02 12.20
CA ASP A 7 6.32 -21.70 13.50
C ASP A 7 4.85 -21.26 13.33
N SER A 8 4.05 -21.44 14.39
CA SER A 8 2.67 -20.96 14.39
C SER A 8 2.61 -19.44 14.16
N SER A 9 1.52 -18.94 13.58
CA SER A 9 1.37 -17.50 13.31
C SER A 9 1.50 -16.65 14.57
N LEU A 10 1.06 -17.17 15.73
CA LEU A 10 1.24 -16.53 17.02
C LEU A 10 2.72 -16.33 17.39
N ILE A 11 3.58 -17.34 17.14
CA ILE A 11 5.02 -17.24 17.41
C ILE A 11 5.65 -16.22 16.46
N ARG A 12 5.31 -16.27 15.17
CA ARG A 12 5.79 -15.30 14.18
C ARG A 12 5.39 -13.88 14.55
N GLU A 13 4.12 -13.67 14.94
CA GLU A 13 3.63 -12.38 15.40
C GLU A 13 4.46 -11.83 16.58
N LYS A 14 4.65 -12.65 17.63
CA LYS A 14 5.42 -12.26 18.82
C LYS A 14 6.88 -11.93 18.48
N ALA A 15 7.52 -12.75 17.65
CA ALA A 15 8.90 -12.54 17.22
C ALA A 15 9.05 -11.24 16.42
N ILE A 16 8.22 -11.05 15.40
CA ILE A 16 8.22 -9.84 14.56
C ILE A 16 7.98 -8.59 15.41
N ARG A 17 6.99 -8.63 16.32
CA ARG A 17 6.71 -7.53 17.24
C ARG A 17 7.94 -7.18 18.07
N ALA A 18 8.57 -8.18 18.69
CA ALA A 18 9.76 -7.96 19.51
C ALA A 18 10.94 -7.37 18.71
N ILE A 19 11.12 -7.78 17.45
CA ILE A 19 12.17 -7.25 16.58
C ILE A 19 11.88 -5.79 16.20
N MET A 20 10.64 -5.49 15.80
CA MET A 20 10.22 -4.14 15.41
C MET A 20 10.26 -3.14 16.57
N ASP A 21 9.82 -3.56 17.76
CA ASP A 21 9.81 -2.70 18.95
C ASP A 21 11.24 -2.33 19.39
N ARG A 22 12.24 -3.14 19.02
CA ARG A 22 13.68 -2.86 19.24
C ARG A 22 14.33 -2.06 18.10
N GLY A 23 13.59 -1.76 17.02
CA GLY A 23 14.12 -1.06 15.85
C GLY A 23 15.08 -1.89 15.00
N LEU A 24 15.12 -3.21 15.18
CA LEU A 24 16.08 -4.11 14.52
C LEU A 24 15.56 -4.67 13.19
N VAL A 25 14.79 -3.87 12.44
CA VAL A 25 14.11 -4.33 11.22
C VAL A 25 15.14 -4.56 10.09
N PRO A 26 15.42 -5.81 9.69
CA PRO A 26 16.36 -6.07 8.61
C PRO A 26 15.64 -5.85 7.29
N VAL A 27 16.03 -4.83 6.52
CA VAL A 27 15.41 -4.43 5.24
C VAL A 27 15.22 -5.63 4.29
N GLY A 28 16.17 -6.57 4.26
CA GLY A 28 16.09 -7.77 3.41
C GLY A 28 15.03 -8.80 3.83
N GLU A 29 14.64 -8.84 5.10
CA GLU A 29 13.64 -9.80 5.62
C GLU A 29 12.22 -9.24 5.62
N VAL A 30 12.07 -7.92 5.53
CA VAL A 30 10.76 -7.25 5.57
C VAL A 30 9.84 -7.75 4.46
N PHE A 31 10.37 -8.07 3.28
CA PHE A 31 9.55 -8.65 2.20
C PHE A 31 8.90 -9.96 2.60
N GLU A 32 9.60 -10.83 3.33
CA GLU A 32 9.04 -12.09 3.82
C GLU A 32 7.93 -11.84 4.85
N TRP A 33 8.05 -10.80 5.67
CA TRP A 33 7.07 -10.48 6.71
C TRP A 33 5.82 -9.80 6.15
N ILE A 34 5.96 -8.93 5.14
CA ILE A 34 4.79 -8.37 4.45
C ILE A 34 4.06 -9.44 3.63
N ASP A 35 4.76 -10.49 3.21
CA ASP A 35 4.22 -11.67 2.52
C ASP A 35 3.84 -12.83 3.44
N ASP A 36 3.85 -12.63 4.76
CA ASP A 36 3.54 -13.70 5.70
C ASP A 36 2.20 -14.35 5.32
N PRO A 37 2.08 -15.70 5.31
CA PRO A 37 0.83 -16.35 4.92
C PRO A 37 -0.36 -15.96 5.82
N ASP A 38 -0.09 -15.58 7.08
CA ASP A 38 -1.10 -15.16 8.03
C ASP A 38 -1.38 -13.65 7.92
N GLU A 39 -2.65 -13.30 7.72
CA GLU A 39 -3.08 -11.91 7.53
C GLU A 39 -2.90 -11.05 8.80
N VAL A 40 -3.04 -11.63 10.00
CA VAL A 40 -2.81 -10.91 11.27
C VAL A 40 -1.36 -10.46 11.33
N VAL A 41 -0.43 -11.33 10.96
CA VAL A 41 1.01 -11.01 10.90
C VAL A 41 1.27 -9.91 9.87
N ARG A 42 0.75 -10.05 8.64
CA ARG A 42 0.90 -9.00 7.61
C ARG A 42 0.39 -7.64 8.11
N ARG A 43 -0.78 -7.60 8.75
CA ARG A 43 -1.36 -6.35 9.27
C ARG A 43 -0.54 -5.73 10.39
N LEU A 44 0.03 -6.55 11.29
CA LEU A 44 0.96 -6.08 12.32
C LEU A 44 2.15 -5.38 11.67
N VAL A 45 2.80 -6.05 10.72
CA VAL A 45 3.97 -5.52 10.00
C VAL A 45 3.63 -4.19 9.34
N MET A 46 2.55 -4.14 8.57
CA MET A 46 2.11 -2.92 7.86
C MET A 46 1.79 -1.77 8.82
N ARG A 47 1.17 -2.06 9.97
CA ARG A 47 0.90 -1.05 10.99
C ARG A 47 2.19 -0.46 11.55
N GLN A 48 3.18 -1.30 11.84
CA GLN A 48 4.45 -0.89 12.40
C GLN A 48 5.27 -0.07 11.41
N LEU A 49 5.39 -0.55 10.17
CA LEU A 49 6.11 0.14 9.09
C LEU A 49 5.47 1.48 8.72
N GLY A 50 4.16 1.61 8.86
CA GLY A 50 3.42 2.86 8.61
C GLY A 50 3.31 3.81 9.80
N LYS A 51 4.02 3.61 10.92
CA LYS A 51 3.91 4.47 12.11
C LYS A 51 4.47 5.89 11.91
N LYS A 52 5.50 6.02 11.09
CA LYS A 52 6.19 7.29 10.82
C LYS A 52 6.65 7.32 9.38
N ARG A 53 6.94 8.52 8.88
CA ARG A 53 7.63 8.69 7.60
C ARG A 53 9.04 8.15 7.73
N ASP A 54 9.43 7.31 6.78
CA ASP A 54 10.73 6.63 6.78
C ASP A 54 11.16 6.32 5.35
N ARG A 55 12.27 6.93 4.93
CA ARG A 55 12.77 6.87 3.57
C ARG A 55 13.14 5.44 3.15
N ALA A 56 13.73 4.66 4.06
CA ALA A 56 14.15 3.30 3.74
C ALA A 56 12.93 2.39 3.56
N ILE A 57 11.90 2.57 4.38
CA ILE A 57 10.64 1.83 4.27
C ILE A 57 9.85 2.27 3.03
N GLU A 58 9.84 3.56 2.71
CA GLU A 58 9.26 4.09 1.46
C GLU A 58 9.88 3.40 0.24
N ASP A 59 11.21 3.37 0.15
CA ASP A 59 11.94 2.77 -0.97
C ASP A 59 11.69 1.25 -1.07
N LEU A 60 11.52 0.59 0.08
CA LEU A 60 11.12 -0.80 0.14
C LEU A 60 9.74 -1.03 -0.50
N PHE A 61 8.73 -0.23 -0.13
CA PHE A 61 7.38 -0.37 -0.70
C PHE A 61 7.32 0.01 -2.18
N LEU A 62 8.08 1.03 -2.60
CA LEU A 62 8.19 1.40 -4.01
C LEU A 62 8.78 0.25 -4.83
N THR A 63 9.85 -0.38 -4.34
CA THR A 63 10.46 -1.55 -4.97
C THR A 63 9.48 -2.72 -5.02
N TYR A 64 8.80 -3.01 -3.90
CA TYR A 64 7.81 -4.08 -3.79
C TYR A 64 6.69 -3.94 -4.82
N LEU A 65 6.02 -2.79 -4.87
CA LEU A 65 4.87 -2.56 -5.73
C LEU A 65 5.25 -2.44 -7.21
N LYS A 66 6.52 -2.10 -7.53
CA LYS A 66 7.04 -2.07 -8.90
C LYS A 66 7.35 -3.47 -9.43
N ASN A 67 8.01 -4.29 -8.62
CA ASN A 67 8.66 -5.50 -9.09
C ASN A 67 7.86 -6.78 -8.83
N LYS A 68 6.90 -6.73 -7.90
CA LYS A 68 6.11 -7.91 -7.54
C LYS A 68 4.94 -8.13 -8.49
N THR A 69 4.80 -9.38 -8.92
CA THR A 69 3.57 -9.90 -9.53
C THR A 69 2.66 -10.44 -8.43
N PHE A 70 1.47 -9.87 -8.30
CA PHE A 70 0.47 -10.29 -7.33
C PHE A 70 -0.53 -11.26 -7.94
N GLN A 71 -1.02 -12.20 -7.13
CA GLN A 71 -2.16 -13.03 -7.46
C GLN A 71 -3.47 -12.32 -7.10
N LYS A 72 -4.58 -12.67 -7.75
CA LYS A 72 -5.87 -11.98 -7.60
C LYS A 72 -6.36 -11.98 -6.14
N GLU A 73 -6.07 -13.05 -5.41
CA GLU A 73 -6.39 -13.26 -4.00
C GLU A 73 -5.64 -12.27 -3.09
N GLN A 74 -4.58 -11.63 -3.60
CA GLN A 74 -3.77 -10.65 -2.88
C GLN A 74 -4.23 -9.19 -3.12
N ALA A 75 -5.38 -8.97 -3.76
CA ALA A 75 -5.87 -7.62 -4.06
C ALA A 75 -5.97 -6.72 -2.81
N ASP A 76 -6.45 -7.25 -1.70
CA ASP A 76 -6.53 -6.52 -0.43
C ASP A 76 -5.13 -6.19 0.11
N HIS A 77 -4.19 -7.12 -0.02
CA HIS A 77 -2.81 -6.90 0.38
C HIS A 77 -2.14 -5.78 -0.43
N VAL A 78 -2.41 -5.71 -1.74
CA VAL A 78 -1.96 -4.59 -2.60
C VAL A 78 -2.51 -3.26 -2.09
N MET A 79 -3.79 -3.19 -1.74
CA MET A 79 -4.40 -1.97 -1.18
C MET A 79 -3.77 -1.56 0.16
N VAL A 80 -3.47 -2.53 1.03
CA VAL A 80 -2.77 -2.27 2.29
C VAL A 80 -1.34 -1.76 2.04
N CYS A 81 -0.63 -2.28 1.04
CA CYS A 81 0.70 -1.80 0.66
C CYS A 81 0.65 -0.34 0.21
N PHE A 82 -0.29 0.03 -0.66
CA PHE A 82 -0.46 1.43 -1.07
C PHE A 82 -0.81 2.35 0.11
N LYS A 83 -1.73 1.93 0.98
CA LYS A 83 -2.07 2.71 2.18
C LYS A 83 -0.86 2.89 3.09
N THR A 84 -0.06 1.85 3.26
CA THR A 84 1.16 1.90 4.09
C THR A 84 2.22 2.81 3.47
N LEU A 85 2.42 2.73 2.14
CA LEU A 85 3.25 3.68 1.39
C LEU A 85 2.80 5.12 1.59
N GLY A 86 1.48 5.39 1.61
CA GLY A 86 0.98 6.74 1.93
C GLY A 86 1.35 7.19 3.35
N ARG A 87 1.39 6.28 4.34
CA ARG A 87 1.74 6.61 5.73
C ARG A 87 3.23 6.83 5.94
N CYS A 88 4.07 5.98 5.37
CA CYS A 88 5.53 6.06 5.54
C CYS A 88 6.23 6.92 4.48
N GLY A 89 5.53 7.23 3.39
CA GLY A 89 6.09 7.90 2.22
C GLY A 89 6.31 9.40 2.41
N SER A 90 6.91 9.98 1.37
CA SER A 90 7.24 11.40 1.29
C SER A 90 6.93 11.94 -0.11
N LEU A 91 7.41 13.14 -0.41
CA LEU A 91 7.39 13.70 -1.76
C LEU A 91 8.02 12.74 -2.80
N HIS A 92 8.96 11.88 -2.39
CA HIS A 92 9.63 10.94 -3.29
C HIS A 92 8.70 9.86 -3.87
N ALA A 93 7.60 9.51 -3.20
CA ALA A 93 6.61 8.58 -3.74
C ALA A 93 5.77 9.20 -4.86
N ILE A 94 5.69 10.53 -4.96
CA ILE A 94 4.78 11.23 -5.90
C ILE A 94 4.99 10.84 -7.36
N PRO A 95 6.22 10.76 -7.91
CA PRO A 95 6.42 10.33 -9.30
C PRO A 95 5.82 8.94 -9.57
N TYR A 96 6.06 7.98 -8.67
CA TYR A 96 5.52 6.63 -8.80
C TYR A 96 3.99 6.60 -8.69
N LEU A 97 3.43 7.33 -7.73
CA LEU A 97 1.97 7.40 -7.54
C LEU A 97 1.28 8.09 -8.72
N ARG A 98 1.90 9.13 -9.28
CA ARG A 98 1.44 9.81 -10.51
C ARG A 98 1.43 8.86 -11.70
N GLU A 99 2.53 8.17 -11.94
CA GLU A 99 2.63 7.20 -13.04
C GLU A 99 1.60 6.07 -12.87
N THR A 100 1.47 5.55 -11.65
CA THR A 100 0.51 4.49 -11.32
C THR A 100 -0.93 4.94 -11.54
N LEU A 101 -1.26 6.18 -11.16
CA LEU A 101 -2.56 6.76 -11.37
C LEU A 101 -2.86 6.99 -12.87
N LEU A 102 -1.88 7.52 -13.63
CA LEU A 102 -2.13 8.05 -14.96
C LEU A 102 -1.77 7.08 -16.11
N GLN A 103 -0.72 6.27 -15.99
CA GLN A 103 0.03 5.79 -17.17
C GLN A 103 0.24 4.27 -17.30
N ARG A 104 -0.47 3.41 -16.56
CA ARG A 104 -0.34 1.95 -16.71
C ARG A 104 -1.20 1.33 -17.83
N LYS A 105 -0.97 1.72 -19.08
CA LYS A 105 -1.75 1.22 -20.24
C LYS A 105 -1.54 -0.27 -20.54
N TRP A 106 -0.35 -0.79 -20.26
CA TRP A 106 0.06 -2.19 -20.51
C TRP A 106 -0.53 -3.22 -19.54
N MET A 107 -1.14 -2.76 -18.44
CA MET A 107 -1.63 -3.63 -17.37
C MET A 107 -3.07 -4.11 -17.64
N PRO A 108 -3.43 -5.37 -17.28
CA PRO A 108 -4.80 -5.85 -17.38
C PRO A 108 -5.81 -4.96 -16.66
N GLY A 109 -7.04 -4.87 -17.17
CA GLY A 109 -8.05 -3.91 -16.72
C GLY A 109 -8.33 -3.94 -15.21
N PHE A 110 -8.43 -5.12 -14.62
CA PHE A 110 -8.60 -5.31 -13.17
C PHE A 110 -7.44 -4.71 -12.38
N TRP A 111 -6.21 -5.14 -12.67
CA TRP A 111 -5.01 -4.67 -11.97
C TRP A 111 -4.79 -3.17 -12.15
N ARG A 112 -5.07 -2.65 -13.36
CA ARG A 112 -5.00 -1.22 -13.64
C ARG A 112 -5.96 -0.42 -12.77
N ALA A 113 -7.20 -0.88 -12.61
CA ALA A 113 -8.17 -0.23 -11.74
C ALA A 113 -7.74 -0.30 -10.27
N LEU A 114 -7.29 -1.48 -9.81
CA LEU A 114 -6.82 -1.69 -8.44
C LEU A 114 -5.63 -0.79 -8.09
N TYR A 115 -4.61 -0.74 -8.94
CA TYR A 115 -3.41 0.07 -8.71
C TYR A 115 -3.71 1.57 -8.75
N ARG A 116 -4.61 2.02 -9.63
CA ARG A 116 -5.07 3.42 -9.64
C ARG A 116 -5.78 3.78 -8.35
N ARG A 117 -6.67 2.91 -7.90
CA ARG A 117 -7.37 3.07 -6.62
C ARG A 117 -6.37 3.09 -5.46
N GLY A 118 -5.40 2.18 -5.45
CA GLY A 118 -4.30 2.17 -4.51
C GLY A 118 -3.51 3.47 -4.51
N ALA A 119 -3.17 4.00 -5.69
CA ALA A 119 -2.49 5.28 -5.81
C ALA A 119 -3.30 6.44 -5.22
N VAL A 120 -4.62 6.49 -5.45
CA VAL A 120 -5.49 7.49 -4.81
C VAL A 120 -5.45 7.35 -3.30
N VAL A 121 -5.61 6.14 -2.76
CA VAL A 121 -5.56 5.89 -1.31
C VAL A 121 -4.21 6.32 -0.73
N ALA A 122 -3.10 6.01 -1.40
CA ALA A 122 -1.77 6.40 -0.97
C ALA A 122 -1.60 7.92 -0.95
N LEU A 123 -2.05 8.62 -2.01
CA LEU A 123 -2.00 10.08 -2.11
C LEU A 123 -2.85 10.76 -1.04
N GLU A 124 -4.08 10.29 -0.81
CA GLU A 124 -4.95 10.81 0.26
C GLU A 124 -4.34 10.56 1.64
N THR A 125 -3.68 9.41 1.83
CA THR A 125 -3.02 9.08 3.10
C THR A 125 -1.72 9.87 3.32
N LEU A 126 -1.02 10.23 2.24
CA LEU A 126 0.22 11.00 2.29
C LEU A 126 0.00 12.42 2.80
N ALA A 127 -1.13 13.03 2.42
CA ALA A 127 -1.60 14.32 2.94
C ALA A 127 -0.52 15.41 2.89
N ILE A 128 0.11 15.58 1.71
CA ILE A 128 1.03 16.68 1.40
C ILE A 128 0.48 17.53 0.25
N PRO A 129 0.86 18.82 0.13
CA PRO A 129 0.34 19.70 -0.91
C PRO A 129 0.44 19.13 -2.33
N GLU A 130 1.54 18.45 -2.65
CA GLU A 130 1.77 17.86 -3.98
C GLU A 130 0.83 16.68 -4.26
N SER A 131 0.44 15.93 -3.23
CA SER A 131 -0.55 14.86 -3.36
C SER A 131 -1.95 15.43 -3.62
N GLU A 132 -2.33 16.51 -2.94
CA GLU A 132 -3.61 17.19 -3.13
C GLU A 132 -3.72 17.77 -4.54
N GLN A 133 -2.68 18.50 -4.98
CA GLN A 133 -2.63 19.04 -6.34
C GLN A 133 -2.75 17.95 -7.41
N LEU A 134 -2.11 16.79 -7.18
CA LEU A 134 -2.20 15.66 -8.10
C LEU A 134 -3.61 15.05 -8.11
N LEU A 135 -4.22 14.87 -6.94
CA LEU A 135 -5.59 14.36 -6.81
C LEU A 135 -6.60 15.29 -7.49
N ASP A 136 -6.47 16.61 -7.30
CA ASP A 136 -7.36 17.59 -7.92
C ASP A 136 -7.25 17.60 -9.44
N LYS A 137 -6.02 17.55 -9.97
CA LYS A 137 -5.79 17.39 -11.42
C LYS A 137 -6.42 16.11 -11.94
N ALA A 138 -6.29 15.00 -11.21
CA ALA A 138 -6.85 13.72 -11.60
C ALA A 138 -8.39 13.70 -11.54
N ARG A 139 -9.00 14.31 -10.52
CA ARG A 139 -10.47 14.44 -10.37
C ARG A 139 -11.09 15.27 -11.50
N ARG A 140 -10.39 16.33 -11.92
CA ARG A 140 -10.80 17.19 -13.05
C ARG A 140 -10.52 16.58 -14.42
N SER A 141 -9.81 15.46 -14.48
CA SER A 141 -9.50 14.80 -15.75
C SER A 141 -10.76 14.26 -16.43
N MET A 142 -10.86 14.50 -17.73
CA MET A 142 -11.95 13.98 -18.56
C MET A 142 -11.80 12.49 -18.88
N HIS A 143 -10.71 11.84 -18.48
CA HIS A 143 -10.45 10.43 -18.79
C HIS A 143 -11.46 9.51 -18.05
N PRO A 144 -12.33 8.74 -18.75
CA PRO A 144 -13.42 7.99 -18.14
C PRO A 144 -12.97 7.04 -17.01
N SER A 145 -11.85 6.36 -17.22
CA SER A 145 -11.29 5.41 -16.24
C SER A 145 -10.59 6.05 -15.04
N LEU A 146 -10.38 7.37 -15.01
CA LEU A 146 -10.01 8.09 -13.79
C LEU A 146 -11.25 8.52 -13.02
N ARG A 147 -12.29 8.99 -13.73
CA ARG A 147 -13.58 9.35 -13.13
C ARG A 147 -14.25 8.18 -12.42
N SER A 148 -14.20 6.98 -13.01
CA SER A 148 -14.76 5.77 -12.38
C SER A 148 -14.10 5.47 -11.03
N VAL A 149 -12.77 5.60 -10.93
CA VAL A 149 -12.03 5.33 -9.69
C VAL A 149 -12.47 6.26 -8.55
N PHE A 150 -12.57 7.57 -8.80
CA PHE A 150 -13.03 8.51 -7.78
C PHE A 150 -14.50 8.29 -7.39
N LYS A 151 -15.34 7.90 -8.34
CA LYS A 151 -16.76 7.56 -8.08
C LYS A 151 -16.88 6.31 -7.19
N ASP A 152 -16.08 5.28 -7.45
CA ASP A 152 -16.08 4.04 -6.68
C ASP A 152 -15.57 4.26 -5.25
N ILE A 153 -14.50 5.02 -5.08
CA ILE A 153 -13.97 5.41 -3.76
C ILE A 153 -15.02 6.20 -2.96
N SER A 154 -15.71 7.14 -3.60
CA SER A 154 -16.76 7.95 -2.97
C SER A 154 -17.93 7.08 -2.48
N ARG A 155 -18.38 6.15 -3.30
CA ARG A 155 -19.46 5.20 -2.97
C ARG A 155 -19.10 4.30 -1.79
N GLU A 156 -17.87 3.79 -1.76
CA GLU A 156 -17.42 2.93 -0.68
C GLU A 156 -17.28 3.67 0.65
N SER A 157 -16.79 4.91 0.59
CA SER A 157 -16.72 5.80 1.76
C SER A 157 -18.10 6.10 2.34
N GLN A 158 -19.13 6.21 1.50
CA GLN A 158 -20.52 6.38 1.94
C GLN A 158 -21.09 5.10 2.58
N LYS A 159 -20.84 3.92 1.99
CA LYS A 159 -21.25 2.62 2.57
C LYS A 159 -20.64 2.39 3.96
N ASN A 160 -19.36 2.71 4.14
CA ASN A 160 -18.68 2.55 5.43
C ASN A 160 -19.15 3.55 6.51
N LYS A 161 -19.82 4.65 6.13
CA LYS A 161 -20.40 5.63 7.06
C LYS A 161 -21.85 5.32 7.44
N GLY A 162 -22.61 4.63 6.59
CA GLY A 162 -24.00 4.26 6.83
C GLY A 162 -24.22 2.90 7.52
N GLY A 163 -23.14 2.19 7.87
CA GLY A 163 -23.16 0.88 8.52
C GLY A 163 -22.65 0.87 9.97
N ARG A 164 -22.70 2.01 10.66
CA ARG A 164 -22.40 2.13 12.09
C ARG A 164 -23.65 2.52 12.86
#